data_AF-A0AAU8MFU3-F1
#
_entry.id   AF-A0AAU8MFU3-F1
#
_cell.length_a   1.000
_cell.length_b   1.000
_cell.length_c   1.000
_cell.angle_alpha   90.00
_cell.angle_beta   90.00
_cell.angle_gamma   90.00
#
_symmetry.space_group_name_H-M   'P 1'
#
loop_
_entity.id
_entity.type
_entity.pdbx_description
1 polymer ?
#
loop_
_entity_poly.entity_id
_entity_poly.type
_entity_poly.pdbx_seq_one_letter_code
_entity_poly.pdbx_strand_id
1 'polypeptide(L)'
;MLPTIDQLPTLGFLHKAVCDCLGLWNSDNEDLIFQVSATEKERRAALRQAFNAVEKDNGTFGSLDDLVVATAQLAPKDAQKVKKSRTIQAYVNYLSKSDFESFDEYLELSQYIQTLITERYERWGVSEFAIDFYMSAFAHYREFVREYACNTHCQTSSYQWFISHCLSELTVALASATSQGDAWPEEDRDEQWPLRGFADTASSITGISLHKLHQYHEFQKDAPLGEQAWNCDFTSQLVNTQSKQVINRLRKPNRVKWEIFYPTLQPLTYHLPEAIDEKSFAVHAFAAMIAHNLNIHVADCGTFERAAKNRSKTAPVDLRQAIPSSDFLDLLFNEYPIDDEAFAQQASMRYQAQLDDIRRLPGSLNKTAAIPNCLDLAYRNEQKLFAGGAWPIALGRVPNWINEWKLARDAMYAGDSIRALMHFSVALEQAKHKAGPLFIPFYIQLCAFSKTQYRLLSERKEEELFERFYESLGSNAARYAGLVGYTPHFVRDPQTLLPQCILPLKSKWIIGETDALARVLMDRLSEGENRL
;
A
#
# COMPACT_ATOMS: atom_id res chain seq x y z
N MET A 1 23.53 5.97 2.92
CA MET A 1 22.89 7.30 2.80
C MET A 1 22.17 7.54 4.10
N LEU A 2 22.51 8.60 4.83
CA LEU A 2 21.77 8.99 6.03
C LEU A 2 20.32 9.28 5.64
N PRO A 3 19.32 8.70 6.31
CA PRO A 3 17.94 9.06 6.04
C PRO A 3 17.77 10.53 6.37
N THR A 4 17.15 11.26 5.46
CA THR A 4 16.57 12.58 5.73
C THR A 4 15.63 12.48 6.92
N ILE A 5 16.12 12.90 8.09
CA ILE A 5 15.42 13.47 9.26
C ILE A 5 13.96 13.01 9.43
N ASP A 6 13.72 11.99 10.25
CA ASP A 6 12.44 11.64 10.90
C ASP A 6 11.18 11.89 10.05
N GLN A 7 11.11 11.30 8.85
CA GLN A 7 9.89 11.31 8.03
C GLN A 7 9.26 9.93 7.92
N LEU A 8 7.92 9.86 7.98
CA LEU A 8 7.20 8.65 7.64
C LEU A 8 7.49 8.30 6.17
N PRO A 9 7.92 7.07 5.86
CA PRO A 9 8.30 6.73 4.49
C PRO A 9 7.17 6.85 3.48
N THR A 10 7.55 7.14 2.25
CA THR A 10 6.63 7.19 1.12
C THR A 10 6.17 5.80 0.70
N LEU A 11 5.13 5.73 -0.14
CA LEU A 11 4.67 4.45 -0.70
C LEU A 11 5.72 3.83 -1.62
N GLY A 12 6.44 4.64 -2.40
CA GLY A 12 7.58 4.18 -3.21
C GLY A 12 8.71 3.60 -2.36
N PHE A 13 8.99 4.15 -1.17
CA PHE A 13 9.98 3.60 -0.27
C PHE A 13 9.54 2.24 0.30
N LEU A 14 8.29 2.15 0.78
CA LEU A 14 7.73 0.88 1.23
C LEU A 14 7.75 -0.16 0.10
N HIS A 15 7.44 0.25 -1.13
CA HIS A 15 7.43 -0.65 -2.28
C HIS A 15 8.75 -1.36 -2.44
N LYS A 16 9.83 -0.58 -2.43
CA LYS A 16 11.18 -1.14 -2.48
C LYS A 16 11.44 -2.06 -1.30
N ALA A 17 11.06 -1.68 -0.08
CA ALA A 17 11.26 -2.50 1.11
C ALA A 17 10.55 -3.87 1.01
N VAL A 18 9.30 -3.90 0.54
CA VAL A 18 8.53 -5.12 0.32
C VAL A 18 9.17 -6.00 -0.76
N CYS A 19 9.51 -5.43 -1.92
CA CYS A 19 10.21 -6.17 -2.99
C CYS A 19 11.56 -6.75 -2.52
N ASP A 20 12.31 -5.98 -1.72
CA ASP A 20 13.56 -6.41 -1.13
C ASP A 20 13.37 -7.56 -0.13
N CYS A 21 12.31 -7.53 0.69
CA CYS A 21 12.01 -8.56 1.68
C CYS A 21 11.54 -9.87 1.05
N LEU A 22 10.82 -9.78 -0.07
CA LEU A 22 10.48 -10.92 -0.92
C LEU A 22 11.73 -11.54 -1.56
N GLY A 23 12.80 -10.76 -1.76
CA GLY A 23 14.02 -11.22 -2.42
C GLY A 23 13.90 -11.25 -3.95
N LEU A 24 13.13 -10.33 -4.54
CA LEU A 24 12.81 -10.33 -5.98
C LEU A 24 13.98 -10.06 -6.91
N TRP A 25 15.09 -9.52 -6.40
CA TRP A 25 16.18 -9.05 -7.25
C TRP A 25 17.27 -10.11 -7.44
N ASN A 26 17.47 -10.55 -8.68
CA ASN A 26 18.64 -11.32 -9.09
C ASN A 26 19.69 -10.43 -9.75
N SER A 27 20.91 -10.96 -9.85
CA SER A 27 22.01 -10.40 -10.65
C SER A 27 21.79 -10.55 -12.16
N ASP A 28 20.76 -11.30 -12.57
CA ASP A 28 20.55 -11.71 -13.95
C ASP A 28 19.58 -10.72 -14.62
N ASN A 29 20.05 -10.05 -15.66
CA ASN A 29 19.30 -9.08 -16.44
C ASN A 29 18.44 -9.80 -17.49
N GLU A 30 17.36 -10.46 -17.08
CA GLU A 30 16.44 -11.10 -18.02
C GLU A 30 15.41 -10.09 -18.58
N ASP A 31 15.18 -10.17 -19.89
CA ASP A 31 14.16 -9.39 -20.59
C ASP A 31 12.78 -10.03 -20.33
N LEU A 32 11.82 -9.24 -19.84
CA LEU A 32 10.45 -9.70 -19.60
C LEU A 32 9.51 -9.27 -20.73
N ILE A 33 8.74 -10.22 -21.26
CA ILE A 33 7.67 -9.99 -22.24
C ILE A 33 6.33 -10.17 -21.52
N PHE A 34 5.47 -9.16 -21.54
CA PHE A 34 4.18 -9.24 -20.86
C PHE A 34 3.07 -8.50 -21.62
N GLN A 35 1.82 -8.85 -21.30
CA GLN A 35 0.63 -8.13 -21.74
C GLN A 35 0.38 -6.97 -20.79
N VAL A 36 0.23 -5.76 -21.33
CA VAL A 36 -0.14 -4.57 -20.55
C VAL A 36 -1.53 -4.16 -20.96
N SER A 37 -2.37 -3.91 -19.97
CA SER A 37 -3.64 -3.26 -20.22
C SER A 37 -3.41 -1.88 -20.87
N ALA A 38 -4.35 -1.43 -21.69
CA ALA A 38 -4.26 -0.11 -22.31
C ALA A 38 -4.04 0.99 -21.25
N THR A 39 -3.11 1.91 -21.50
CA THR A 39 -2.83 3.03 -20.60
C THR A 39 -4.03 3.97 -20.51
N GLU A 40 -4.17 4.71 -19.42
CA GLU A 40 -5.24 5.71 -19.28
C GLU A 40 -5.16 6.79 -20.37
N LYS A 41 -3.97 7.09 -20.90
CA LYS A 41 -3.80 7.97 -22.06
C LYS A 41 -4.44 7.41 -23.32
N GLU A 42 -4.19 6.13 -23.63
CA GLU A 42 -4.78 5.43 -24.78
C GLU A 42 -6.31 5.33 -24.62
N ARG A 43 -6.79 4.99 -23.42
CA ARG A 43 -8.23 4.94 -23.10
C ARG A 43 -8.91 6.30 -23.20
N ARG A 44 -8.27 7.39 -22.74
CA ARG A 44 -8.78 8.77 -22.92
C ARG A 44 -8.82 9.19 -24.37
N ALA A 45 -7.81 8.82 -25.16
CA ALA A 45 -7.80 9.11 -26.59
C ALA A 45 -8.96 8.40 -27.29
N ALA A 46 -9.18 7.12 -26.98
CA ALA A 46 -10.32 6.35 -27.48
C ALA A 46 -11.67 6.96 -27.04
N LEU A 47 -11.82 7.34 -25.78
CA LEU A 47 -13.04 7.99 -25.29
C LEU A 47 -13.29 9.34 -26.02
N ARG A 48 -12.25 10.17 -26.21
CA ARG A 48 -12.37 11.42 -26.98
C ARG A 48 -12.80 11.17 -28.42
N GLN A 49 -12.24 10.15 -29.06
CA GLN A 49 -12.66 9.75 -30.40
C GLN A 49 -14.12 9.29 -30.41
N ALA A 50 -14.58 8.58 -29.38
CA ALA A 50 -15.97 8.17 -29.25
C ALA A 50 -16.91 9.38 -29.08
N PHE A 51 -16.54 10.38 -28.28
CA PHE A 51 -17.28 11.64 -28.17
C PHE A 51 -17.38 12.38 -29.51
N ASN A 52 -16.28 12.47 -30.24
CA ASN A 52 -16.27 13.08 -31.57
C ASN A 52 -17.11 12.28 -32.58
N ALA A 53 -17.13 10.95 -32.46
CA ALA A 53 -17.90 10.08 -33.36
C ALA A 53 -19.42 10.19 -33.16
N VAL A 54 -19.86 10.64 -31.99
CA VAL A 54 -21.28 10.91 -31.69
C VAL A 54 -21.63 12.39 -31.74
N GLU A 55 -20.69 13.26 -32.12
CA GLU A 55 -20.92 14.68 -32.31
C GLU A 55 -21.69 14.92 -33.62
N LYS A 56 -22.78 15.69 -33.55
CA LYS A 56 -23.62 16.05 -34.70
C LYS A 56 -23.15 17.40 -35.28
N ASP A 57 -23.48 17.65 -36.54
CA ASP A 57 -23.08 18.86 -37.29
C ASP A 57 -23.47 20.21 -36.63
N ASN A 58 -24.42 20.19 -35.70
CA ASN A 58 -24.87 21.36 -34.92
C ASN A 58 -24.12 21.54 -33.58
N GLY A 59 -23.06 20.77 -33.33
CA GLY A 59 -22.28 20.77 -32.08
C GLY A 59 -22.98 20.09 -30.90
N THR A 60 -24.09 19.36 -31.14
CA THR A 60 -24.75 18.55 -30.09
C THR A 60 -24.30 17.10 -30.15
N PHE A 61 -24.23 16.44 -29.00
CA PHE A 61 -23.84 15.03 -28.93
C PHE A 61 -25.06 14.09 -29.10
N GLY A 62 -24.80 12.86 -29.54
CA GLY A 62 -25.75 11.75 -29.58
C GLY A 62 -26.29 11.34 -28.20
N SER A 63 -27.13 10.32 -28.17
CA SER A 63 -27.65 9.76 -26.92
C SER A 63 -26.54 9.05 -26.12
N LEU A 64 -26.80 8.76 -24.84
CA LEU A 64 -25.88 7.95 -24.03
C LEU A 64 -25.66 6.56 -24.64
N ASP A 65 -26.69 5.97 -25.25
CA ASP A 65 -26.59 4.68 -25.93
C ASP A 65 -25.67 4.75 -27.16
N ASP A 66 -25.75 5.84 -27.92
CA ASP A 66 -24.83 6.08 -29.05
C ASP A 66 -23.37 6.16 -28.57
N LEU A 67 -23.14 6.84 -27.43
CA LEU A 67 -21.82 6.94 -26.82
C LEU A 67 -21.33 5.58 -26.31
N VAL A 68 -22.20 4.78 -25.70
CA VAL A 68 -21.89 3.41 -25.24
C VAL A 68 -21.49 2.51 -26.42
N VAL A 69 -22.21 2.58 -27.54
CA VAL A 69 -21.88 1.82 -28.75
C VAL A 69 -20.55 2.27 -29.34
N ALA A 70 -20.34 3.58 -29.49
CA ALA A 70 -19.12 4.13 -30.07
C ALA A 70 -17.87 3.81 -29.22
N THR A 71 -17.99 3.92 -27.90
CA THR A 71 -16.91 3.59 -26.97
C THR A 71 -16.55 2.11 -26.96
N ALA A 72 -17.54 1.21 -27.08
CA ALA A 72 -17.28 -0.23 -27.18
C ALA A 72 -16.52 -0.63 -28.44
N GLN A 73 -16.77 0.06 -29.56
CA GLN A 73 -16.05 -0.18 -30.82
C GLN A 73 -14.60 0.34 -30.77
N LEU A 74 -14.37 1.43 -30.04
CA LEU A 74 -13.07 2.11 -29.96
C LEU A 74 -12.23 1.67 -28.76
N ALA A 75 -12.73 0.76 -27.92
CA ALA A 75 -12.03 0.25 -26.75
C ALA A 75 -10.66 -0.35 -27.14
N PRO A 76 -9.54 0.17 -26.58
CA PRO A 76 -8.22 -0.34 -26.90
C PRO A 76 -8.05 -1.76 -26.34
N LYS A 77 -7.55 -2.67 -27.19
CA LYS A 77 -7.23 -4.05 -26.81
C LYS A 77 -5.88 -4.09 -26.08
N ASP A 78 -5.71 -5.10 -25.22
CA ASP A 78 -4.44 -5.32 -24.53
C ASP A 78 -3.31 -5.56 -25.52
N ALA A 79 -2.18 -4.89 -25.28
CA ALA A 79 -1.01 -4.97 -26.13
C ALA A 79 0.09 -5.78 -25.44
N GLN A 80 0.75 -6.65 -26.20
CA GLN A 80 2.01 -7.24 -25.77
C GLN A 80 3.11 -6.17 -25.84
N LYS A 81 3.73 -5.84 -24.71
CA LYS A 81 4.87 -4.91 -24.67
C LYS A 81 6.12 -5.67 -24.21
N VAL A 82 7.22 -5.41 -24.91
CA VAL A 82 8.57 -5.83 -24.51
C VAL A 82 9.30 -4.57 -24.06
N LYS A 83 9.57 -4.41 -22.76
CA LYS A 83 10.34 -3.25 -22.26
C LYS A 83 11.83 -3.62 -22.12
N LYS A 84 12.67 -3.03 -22.97
CA LYS A 84 14.13 -3.10 -22.87
C LYS A 84 14.70 -1.85 -22.18
N SER A 85 15.45 -2.07 -21.10
CA SER A 85 16.38 -1.15 -20.40
C SER A 85 15.85 0.10 -19.68
N ARG A 86 15.34 -0.10 -18.46
CA ARG A 86 15.92 0.22 -17.14
C ARG A 86 15.39 -0.93 -16.29
N THR A 87 16.21 -1.73 -15.60
CA THR A 87 15.68 -2.91 -14.90
C THR A 87 14.51 -2.48 -14.00
N ILE A 88 13.47 -3.30 -13.86
CA ILE A 88 12.31 -2.98 -13.00
C ILE A 88 12.80 -2.55 -11.60
N GLN A 89 13.86 -3.19 -11.12
CA GLN A 89 14.61 -2.79 -9.94
C GLN A 89 15.10 -1.33 -9.96
N ALA A 90 15.68 -0.85 -11.06
CA ALA A 90 16.12 0.54 -11.19
C ALA A 90 14.95 1.52 -11.11
N TYR A 91 13.79 1.16 -11.65
CA TYR A 91 12.58 1.98 -11.55
C TYR A 91 12.02 1.97 -10.12
N VAL A 92 11.96 0.81 -9.45
CA VAL A 92 11.62 0.71 -8.03
C VAL A 92 12.58 1.53 -7.15
N ASN A 93 13.88 1.50 -7.45
CA ASN A 93 14.88 2.32 -6.77
C ASN A 93 14.68 3.82 -7.01
N TYR A 94 14.25 4.21 -8.21
CA TYR A 94 13.89 5.60 -8.50
C TYR A 94 12.67 6.03 -7.67
N LEU A 95 11.57 5.26 -7.71
CA LEU A 95 10.35 5.54 -6.96
C LEU A 95 10.56 5.54 -5.45
N SER A 96 11.51 4.76 -4.93
CA SER A 96 11.88 4.82 -3.51
C SER A 96 12.42 6.18 -3.05
N LYS A 97 12.82 7.05 -4.00
CA LYS A 97 13.33 8.40 -3.74
C LYS A 97 12.34 9.50 -4.15
N SER A 98 11.53 9.26 -5.18
CA SER A 98 10.58 10.26 -5.73
C SER A 98 9.12 10.04 -5.31
N ASP A 99 8.78 8.89 -4.73
CA ASP A 99 7.42 8.37 -4.57
C ASP A 99 6.70 8.10 -5.90
N PHE A 100 5.52 7.48 -5.81
CA PHE A 100 4.57 7.35 -6.91
C PHE A 100 3.91 8.70 -7.21
N GLU A 101 3.75 9.01 -8.50
CA GLU A 101 3.03 10.18 -8.98
C GLU A 101 1.51 10.00 -8.87
N SER A 102 1.00 8.77 -8.90
CA SER A 102 -0.44 8.48 -8.89
C SER A 102 -0.76 7.03 -8.52
N PHE A 103 -2.02 6.75 -8.19
CA PHE A 103 -2.49 5.37 -7.99
C PHE A 103 -2.39 4.53 -9.28
N ASP A 104 -2.59 5.13 -10.45
CA ASP A 104 -2.48 4.44 -11.74
C ASP A 104 -1.05 3.94 -12.01
N GLU A 105 -0.04 4.77 -11.70
CA GLU A 105 1.37 4.36 -11.80
C GLU A 105 1.68 3.19 -10.85
N TYR A 106 1.12 3.21 -9.65
CA TYR A 106 1.23 2.10 -8.70
C TYR A 106 0.55 0.82 -9.23
N LEU A 107 -0.66 0.92 -9.79
CA LEU A 107 -1.38 -0.22 -10.36
C LEU A 107 -0.60 -0.84 -11.53
N GLU A 108 -0.09 -0.01 -12.45
CA GLU A 108 0.72 -0.46 -13.57
C GLU A 108 1.97 -1.20 -13.07
N LEU A 109 2.70 -0.61 -12.11
CA LEU A 109 3.89 -1.25 -11.56
C LEU A 109 3.57 -2.55 -10.82
N SER A 110 2.47 -2.57 -10.07
CA SER A 110 2.06 -3.73 -9.29
C SER A 110 1.73 -4.93 -10.17
N GLN A 111 1.17 -4.73 -11.35
CA GLN A 111 0.99 -5.80 -12.34
C GLN A 111 2.35 -6.39 -12.75
N TYR A 112 3.35 -5.55 -13.02
CA TYR A 112 4.69 -6.02 -13.36
C TYR A 112 5.35 -6.81 -12.23
N ILE A 113 5.19 -6.36 -10.98
CA ILE A 113 5.75 -7.05 -9.82
C ILE A 113 5.05 -8.39 -9.58
N GLN A 114 3.73 -8.47 -9.77
CA GLN A 114 3.00 -9.74 -9.66
C GLN A 114 3.46 -10.77 -10.68
N THR A 115 3.64 -10.37 -11.96
CA THR A 115 4.19 -11.26 -12.99
C THR A 115 5.58 -11.77 -12.60
N LEU A 116 6.45 -10.86 -12.13
CA LEU A 116 7.80 -11.22 -11.67
C LEU A 116 7.75 -12.20 -10.48
N ILE A 117 6.83 -12.00 -9.53
CA ILE A 117 6.63 -12.91 -8.39
C ILE A 117 6.21 -14.29 -8.89
N THR A 118 5.23 -14.36 -9.81
CA THR A 118 4.77 -15.63 -10.40
C THR A 118 5.91 -16.37 -11.05
N GLU A 119 6.57 -15.76 -12.04
CA GLU A 119 7.65 -16.41 -12.80
C GLU A 119 8.78 -16.87 -11.89
N ARG A 120 9.12 -16.07 -10.87
CA ARG A 120 10.21 -16.40 -9.96
C ARG A 120 9.84 -17.56 -9.05
N TYR A 121 8.66 -17.53 -8.43
CA TYR A 121 8.33 -18.41 -7.32
C TYR A 121 7.40 -19.58 -7.65
N GLU A 122 6.86 -19.65 -8.88
CA GLU A 122 5.95 -20.71 -9.35
C GLU A 122 6.53 -22.11 -9.08
N ARG A 123 7.83 -22.32 -9.35
CA ARG A 123 8.48 -23.63 -9.16
C ARG A 123 8.50 -24.15 -7.73
N TRP A 124 8.27 -23.30 -6.72
CA TRP A 124 8.20 -23.70 -5.31
C TRP A 124 6.78 -23.61 -4.74
N GLY A 125 5.78 -23.23 -5.54
CA GLY A 125 4.38 -23.16 -5.10
C GLY A 125 4.08 -22.04 -4.09
N VAL A 126 4.92 -21.00 -4.00
CA VAL A 126 4.77 -19.88 -3.04
C VAL A 126 4.43 -18.54 -3.71
N SER A 127 4.16 -18.54 -5.03
CA SER A 127 3.83 -17.34 -5.80
C SER A 127 2.56 -16.64 -5.32
N GLU A 128 1.48 -17.40 -5.08
CA GLU A 128 0.20 -16.89 -4.57
C GLU A 128 0.39 -16.16 -3.23
N PHE A 129 1.02 -16.83 -2.25
CA PHE A 129 1.37 -16.24 -0.96
C PHE A 129 2.20 -14.96 -1.10
N ALA A 130 3.20 -14.95 -2.00
CA ALA A 130 4.06 -13.80 -2.21
C ALA A 130 3.32 -12.62 -2.87
N ILE A 131 2.39 -12.88 -3.80
CA ILE A 131 1.50 -11.88 -4.40
C ILE A 131 0.59 -11.30 -3.33
N ASP A 132 -0.05 -12.15 -2.53
CA ASP A 132 -0.96 -11.72 -1.47
C ASP A 132 -0.22 -10.87 -0.45
N PHE A 133 0.97 -11.27 0.00
CA PHE A 133 1.79 -10.46 0.89
C PHE A 133 2.16 -9.12 0.26
N TYR A 134 2.61 -9.12 -1.01
CA TYR A 134 2.94 -7.91 -1.74
C TYR A 134 1.75 -6.95 -1.75
N MET A 135 0.59 -7.38 -2.26
CA MET A 135 -0.59 -6.52 -2.39
C MET A 135 -1.11 -6.02 -1.04
N SER A 136 -1.19 -6.93 -0.06
CA SER A 136 -1.69 -6.62 1.29
C SER A 136 -0.81 -5.61 2.01
N ALA A 137 0.52 -5.71 1.88
CA ALA A 137 1.46 -4.81 2.53
C ALA A 137 1.23 -3.34 2.13
N PHE A 138 0.94 -3.08 0.85
CA PHE A 138 0.58 -1.72 0.40
C PHE A 138 -0.77 -1.29 0.91
N ALA A 139 -1.77 -2.16 0.81
CA ALA A 139 -3.13 -1.83 1.20
C ALA A 139 -3.16 -1.43 2.68
N HIS A 140 -2.54 -2.23 3.55
CA HIS A 140 -2.43 -1.94 4.98
C HIS A 140 -1.58 -0.71 5.28
N TYR A 141 -0.54 -0.42 4.49
CA TYR A 141 0.21 0.82 4.70
C TYR A 141 -0.58 2.05 4.28
N ARG A 142 -1.35 1.98 3.19
CA ARG A 142 -2.26 3.06 2.79
C ARG A 142 -3.27 3.33 3.90
N GLU A 143 -3.88 2.30 4.48
CA GLU A 143 -4.76 2.42 5.64
C GLU A 143 -4.03 3.04 6.85
N PHE A 144 -2.83 2.55 7.17
CA PHE A 144 -2.02 3.11 8.25
C PHE A 144 -1.74 4.60 8.05
N VAL A 145 -1.32 5.02 6.85
CA VAL A 145 -1.07 6.44 6.53
C VAL A 145 -2.35 7.26 6.59
N ARG A 146 -3.49 6.71 6.14
CA ARG A 146 -4.79 7.39 6.23
C ARG A 146 -5.24 7.61 7.66
N GLU A 147 -4.96 6.68 8.57
CA GLU A 147 -5.44 6.77 9.95
C GLU A 147 -4.42 7.40 10.91
N TYR A 148 -3.13 7.40 10.58
CA TYR A 148 -2.09 7.92 11.43
C TYR A 148 -1.76 9.39 11.14
N ALA A 149 -2.42 10.30 11.86
CA ALA A 149 -2.00 11.70 11.88
C ALA A 149 -0.83 11.86 12.85
N CYS A 150 0.36 12.18 12.34
CA CYS A 150 1.59 12.21 13.14
C CYS A 150 2.15 13.62 13.31
N ASN A 151 2.74 13.87 14.47
CA ASN A 151 3.63 15.00 14.65
C ASN A 151 5.02 14.65 14.07
N THR A 152 5.91 15.64 13.97
CA THR A 152 7.24 15.44 13.36
C THR A 152 8.18 14.58 14.22
N HIS A 153 7.83 14.28 15.47
CA HIS A 153 8.64 13.48 16.38
C HIS A 153 8.16 12.03 16.34
N CYS A 154 9.07 11.06 16.32
CA CYS A 154 8.76 9.62 16.35
C CYS A 154 8.20 9.00 15.05
N GLN A 155 8.30 9.66 13.88
CA GLN A 155 7.84 9.09 12.60
C GLN A 155 8.61 7.81 12.23
N THR A 156 9.93 7.81 12.42
CA THR A 156 10.80 6.64 12.23
C THR A 156 10.34 5.45 13.09
N SER A 157 10.10 5.67 14.38
CA SER A 157 9.64 4.62 15.30
C SER A 157 8.26 4.09 14.94
N SER A 158 7.37 4.95 14.43
CA SER A 158 6.03 4.56 13.99
C SER A 158 6.09 3.67 12.74
N TYR A 159 6.99 3.99 11.80
CA TYR A 159 7.25 3.14 10.65
C TYR A 159 7.87 1.79 11.05
N GLN A 160 8.88 1.82 11.93
CA GLN A 160 9.47 0.59 12.46
C GLN A 160 8.42 -0.28 13.18
N TRP A 161 7.49 0.34 13.90
CA TRP A 161 6.34 -0.36 14.48
C TRP A 161 5.45 -1.00 13.41
N PHE A 162 5.07 -0.25 12.36
CA PHE A 162 4.27 -0.80 11.26
C PHE A 162 4.93 -2.03 10.62
N ILE A 163 6.23 -1.97 10.35
CA ILE A 163 6.96 -3.10 9.77
C ILE A 163 7.02 -4.29 10.75
N SER A 164 7.42 -4.04 12.01
CA SER A 164 7.67 -5.09 13.00
C SER A 164 6.40 -5.72 13.59
N HIS A 165 5.27 -5.04 13.44
CA HIS A 165 3.99 -5.45 14.00
C HIS A 165 3.01 -5.79 12.88
N CYS A 166 2.60 -4.82 12.06
CA CYS A 166 1.57 -5.04 11.05
C CYS A 166 2.03 -6.00 9.95
N LEU A 167 3.22 -5.79 9.36
CA LEU A 167 3.68 -6.68 8.28
C LEU A 167 4.08 -8.07 8.80
N SER A 168 4.64 -8.17 10.01
CA SER A 168 4.93 -9.48 10.62
C SER A 168 3.65 -10.25 10.98
N GLU A 169 2.59 -9.59 11.45
CA GLU A 169 1.31 -10.27 11.71
C GLU A 169 0.61 -10.65 10.40
N LEU A 170 0.75 -9.84 9.36
CA LEU A 170 0.28 -10.16 8.02
C LEU A 170 0.98 -11.42 7.45
N THR A 171 2.31 -11.55 7.59
CA THR A 171 3.00 -12.77 7.11
C THR A 171 2.48 -14.05 7.76
N VAL A 172 2.19 -14.00 9.07
CA VAL A 172 1.68 -15.14 9.82
C VAL A 172 0.24 -15.45 9.39
N ALA A 173 -0.62 -14.43 9.31
CA ALA A 173 -2.01 -14.62 8.94
C ALA A 173 -2.18 -15.18 7.53
N LEU A 174 -1.40 -14.67 6.56
CA LEU A 174 -1.40 -15.21 5.20
C LEU A 174 -0.87 -16.64 5.17
N ALA A 175 0.19 -16.96 5.92
CA ALA A 175 0.76 -18.31 5.92
C ALA A 175 -0.27 -19.33 6.43
N SER A 176 -0.98 -19.00 7.52
CA SER A 176 -2.07 -19.81 8.05
C SER A 176 -3.29 -19.89 7.11
N ALA A 177 -3.58 -18.83 6.33
CA ALA A 177 -4.66 -18.84 5.36
C ALA A 177 -4.36 -19.73 4.15
N THR A 178 -3.11 -19.76 3.68
CA THR A 178 -2.68 -20.56 2.52
C THR A 178 -2.51 -22.06 2.87
N SER A 179 -2.35 -22.39 4.15
CA SER A 179 -2.10 -23.75 4.67
C SER A 179 -3.30 -24.37 5.41
N GLN A 180 -4.55 -24.09 4.98
CA GLN A 180 -5.74 -24.58 5.66
C GLN A 180 -5.73 -26.11 5.90
N GLY A 181 -5.77 -26.51 7.17
CA GLY A 181 -5.77 -27.91 7.61
C GLY A 181 -4.42 -28.43 8.10
N ASP A 182 -3.35 -27.62 8.03
CA ASP A 182 -2.00 -27.98 8.46
C ASP A 182 -1.80 -27.85 9.99
N ALA A 183 -0.95 -28.73 10.54
CA ALA A 183 -0.55 -28.77 11.94
C ALA A 183 0.80 -28.08 12.20
N TRP A 184 1.30 -27.23 11.29
CA TRP A 184 2.53 -26.48 11.50
C TRP A 184 2.50 -25.72 12.84
N PRO A 185 3.54 -25.84 13.69
CA PRO A 185 3.56 -25.18 14.99
C PRO A 185 3.50 -23.66 14.85
N GLU A 186 2.78 -23.00 15.77
CA GLU A 186 2.81 -21.54 15.83
C GLU A 186 4.25 -21.04 16.04
N GLU A 187 4.68 -20.12 15.18
CA GLU A 187 6.00 -19.51 15.27
C GLU A 187 6.11 -18.64 16.53
N ASP A 188 7.26 -18.72 17.22
CA ASP A 188 7.57 -17.78 18.29
C ASP A 188 7.76 -16.37 17.71
N ARG A 189 6.81 -15.49 18.03
CA ARG A 189 6.75 -14.13 17.50
C ARG A 189 7.90 -13.25 18.00
N ASP A 190 8.55 -13.65 19.09
CA ASP A 190 9.69 -12.95 19.68
C ASP A 190 11.04 -13.57 19.26
N GLU A 191 11.02 -14.57 18.37
CA GLU A 191 12.24 -15.14 17.80
C GLU A 191 13.03 -14.05 17.05
N GLN A 192 14.24 -13.78 17.56
CA GLN A 192 15.14 -12.77 17.00
C GLN A 192 15.53 -13.13 15.56
N TRP A 193 15.57 -14.43 15.25
CA TRP A 193 16.00 -14.99 13.97
C TRP A 193 14.93 -15.93 13.39
N PRO A 194 13.83 -15.40 12.81
CA PRO A 194 12.68 -16.22 12.37
C PRO A 194 13.06 -17.38 11.46
N LEU A 195 13.97 -17.15 10.50
CA LEU A 195 14.50 -18.20 9.62
C LEU A 195 15.24 -19.32 10.37
N ARG A 196 15.97 -18.96 11.43
CA ARG A 196 16.65 -19.95 12.26
C ARG A 196 15.63 -20.73 13.09
N GLY A 197 14.66 -20.03 13.67
CA GLY A 197 13.54 -20.66 14.39
C GLY A 197 12.82 -21.68 13.52
N PHE A 198 12.47 -21.30 12.28
CA PHE A 198 11.89 -22.22 11.29
C PHE A 198 12.77 -23.46 11.05
N ALA A 199 14.08 -23.27 10.81
CA ALA A 199 14.99 -24.39 10.56
C ALA A 199 15.08 -25.35 11.74
N ASP A 200 15.09 -24.83 12.96
CA ASP A 200 15.13 -25.62 14.19
C ASP A 200 13.80 -26.37 14.39
N THR A 201 12.66 -25.72 14.15
CA THR A 201 11.32 -26.34 14.18
C THR A 201 11.19 -27.45 13.14
N ALA A 202 11.59 -27.21 11.88
CA ALA A 202 11.58 -28.20 10.81
C ALA A 202 12.42 -29.44 11.16
N SER A 203 13.62 -29.23 11.72
CA SER A 203 14.47 -30.32 12.23
C SER A 203 13.82 -31.09 13.38
N SER A 204 13.09 -30.40 14.27
CA SER A 204 12.38 -31.04 15.38
C SER A 204 11.19 -31.89 14.89
N ILE A 205 10.40 -31.37 13.94
CA ILE A 205 9.23 -32.06 13.37
C ILE A 205 9.65 -33.35 12.66
N THR A 206 10.71 -33.28 11.86
CA THR A 206 11.19 -34.42 11.06
C THR A 206 12.07 -35.39 11.85
N GLY A 207 12.54 -34.99 13.03
CA GLY A 207 13.54 -35.74 13.80
C GLY A 207 14.95 -35.75 13.17
N ILE A 208 15.18 -34.97 12.11
CA ILE A 208 16.46 -34.91 11.40
C ILE A 208 17.24 -33.69 11.89
N SER A 209 18.36 -33.96 12.56
CA SER A 209 19.27 -32.88 12.95
C SER A 209 19.84 -32.15 11.73
N LEU A 210 20.07 -30.84 11.87
CA LEU A 210 20.74 -30.04 10.85
C LEU A 210 22.13 -30.60 10.49
N HIS A 211 22.82 -31.24 11.43
CA HIS A 211 24.08 -31.94 11.16
C HIS A 211 23.90 -33.05 10.13
N LYS A 212 22.90 -33.92 10.32
CA LYS A 212 22.57 -35.01 9.39
C LYS A 212 22.15 -34.46 8.03
N LEU A 213 21.40 -33.36 8.00
CA LEU A 213 21.06 -32.65 6.76
C LEU A 213 22.31 -32.16 6.01
N HIS A 214 23.33 -31.66 6.71
CA HIS A 214 24.60 -31.27 6.07
C HIS A 214 25.35 -32.46 5.47
N GLN A 215 25.30 -33.64 6.10
CA GLN A 215 25.90 -34.86 5.54
C GLN A 215 25.13 -35.34 4.32
N TYR A 216 23.79 -35.26 4.33
CA TYR A 216 22.95 -35.54 3.17
C TYR A 216 23.35 -34.68 1.95
N HIS A 217 23.54 -33.38 2.15
CA HIS A 217 24.00 -32.46 1.09
C HIS A 217 25.42 -32.74 0.58
N GLU A 218 26.27 -33.40 1.37
CA GLU A 218 27.59 -33.82 0.89
C GLU A 218 27.46 -35.08 0.04
N PHE A 219 26.70 -36.06 0.53
CA PHE A 219 26.42 -37.31 -0.16
C PHE A 219 25.78 -37.10 -1.55
N GLN A 220 24.85 -36.17 -1.66
CA GLN A 220 24.16 -35.86 -2.92
C GLN A 220 25.06 -35.25 -4.01
N LYS A 221 26.28 -34.78 -3.69
CA LYS A 221 27.22 -34.26 -4.68
C LYS A 221 27.76 -35.35 -5.60
N ASP A 222 27.98 -36.54 -5.05
CA ASP A 222 28.56 -37.66 -5.78
C ASP A 222 27.51 -38.38 -6.62
N ALA A 223 26.28 -38.49 -6.09
CA ALA A 223 25.13 -39.05 -6.81
C ALA A 223 23.80 -38.37 -6.36
N PRO A 224 23.09 -37.67 -7.26
CA PRO A 224 21.85 -36.95 -6.93
C PRO A 224 20.66 -37.92 -6.84
N LEU A 225 20.61 -38.71 -5.76
CA LEU A 225 19.59 -39.74 -5.53
C LEU A 225 18.28 -39.18 -4.95
N GLY A 226 18.21 -37.89 -4.60
CA GLY A 226 17.03 -37.26 -4.02
C GLY A 226 16.54 -38.00 -2.76
N GLU A 227 15.23 -38.24 -2.67
CA GLU A 227 14.60 -38.99 -1.57
C GLU A 227 15.29 -40.32 -1.26
N GLN A 228 15.74 -41.04 -2.29
CA GLN A 228 16.34 -42.37 -2.13
C GLN A 228 17.65 -42.34 -1.33
N ALA A 229 18.34 -41.19 -1.26
CA ALA A 229 19.54 -41.06 -0.44
C ALA A 229 19.28 -41.21 1.05
N TRP A 230 18.07 -40.94 1.54
CA TRP A 230 17.73 -41.11 2.96
C TRP A 230 17.72 -42.58 3.40
N ASN A 231 17.67 -43.52 2.44
CA ASN A 231 17.83 -44.96 2.68
C ASN A 231 19.30 -45.39 2.81
N CYS A 232 20.25 -44.50 2.49
CA CYS A 232 21.67 -44.78 2.61
C CYS A 232 22.21 -44.35 3.98
N ASP A 233 23.24 -45.04 4.47
CA ASP A 233 23.99 -44.59 5.64
C ASP A 233 25.08 -43.61 5.21
N PHE A 234 24.93 -42.36 5.59
CA PHE A 234 25.91 -41.30 5.37
C PHE A 234 26.42 -40.71 6.70
N THR A 235 26.34 -41.46 7.81
CA THR A 235 26.91 -41.03 9.10
C THR A 235 28.42 -40.84 9.07
N SER A 236 29.12 -41.56 8.19
CA SER A 236 30.55 -41.44 7.92
C SER A 236 30.92 -40.31 6.95
N GLN A 237 29.94 -39.66 6.32
CA GLN A 237 30.18 -38.58 5.38
C GLN A 237 30.59 -37.30 6.10
N LEU A 238 31.45 -36.52 5.44
CA LEU A 238 31.77 -35.18 5.88
C LEU A 238 30.53 -34.28 5.78
N VAL A 239 30.54 -33.18 6.55
CA VAL A 239 29.48 -32.18 6.45
C VAL A 239 29.71 -31.24 5.27
N ASN A 240 28.65 -30.99 4.50
CA ASN A 240 28.71 -30.01 3.43
C ASN A 240 28.94 -28.60 4.00
N THR A 241 30.07 -28.01 3.63
CA THR A 241 30.50 -26.70 4.17
C THR A 241 29.59 -25.57 3.70
N GLN A 242 29.05 -25.65 2.47
CA GLN A 242 28.15 -24.62 1.93
C GLN A 242 26.81 -24.63 2.68
N SER A 243 26.18 -25.79 2.86
CA SER A 243 24.92 -25.91 3.60
C SER A 243 25.09 -25.48 5.06
N LYS A 244 26.20 -25.86 5.70
CA LYS A 244 26.56 -25.39 7.05
C LYS A 244 26.71 -23.87 7.12
N GLN A 245 27.34 -23.25 6.13
CA GLN A 245 27.47 -21.79 6.06
C GLN A 245 26.13 -21.10 5.88
N VAL A 246 25.22 -21.64 5.05
CA VAL A 246 23.86 -21.09 4.86
C VAL A 246 23.11 -21.10 6.19
N ILE A 247 23.06 -22.23 6.89
CA ILE A 247 22.37 -22.36 8.18
C ILE A 247 22.98 -21.44 9.26
N ASN A 248 24.31 -21.31 9.30
CA ASN A 248 24.97 -20.40 10.24
C ASN A 248 24.70 -18.91 9.95
N ARG A 249 24.38 -18.55 8.70
CA ARG A 249 24.03 -17.16 8.33
C ARG A 249 22.62 -16.78 8.80
N LEU A 250 21.75 -17.73 9.13
CA LEU A 250 20.38 -17.44 9.58
C LEU A 250 20.35 -16.72 10.94
N ARG A 251 21.43 -16.77 11.73
CA ARG A 251 21.61 -16.02 12.99
C ARG A 251 22.33 -14.68 12.81
N LYS A 252 22.41 -14.16 11.58
CA LYS A 252 23.14 -12.93 11.26
C LYS A 252 22.19 -11.89 10.64
N PRO A 253 22.45 -10.59 10.85
CA PRO A 253 21.63 -9.50 10.31
C PRO A 253 21.93 -9.28 8.82
N ASN A 254 21.78 -10.32 8.01
CA ASN A 254 22.00 -10.28 6.58
C ASN A 254 20.75 -10.77 5.85
N ARG A 255 20.37 -10.07 4.79
CA ARG A 255 19.24 -10.48 3.95
C ARG A 255 19.54 -11.86 3.36
N VAL A 256 18.54 -12.72 3.38
CA VAL A 256 18.65 -14.10 2.90
C VAL A 256 17.91 -14.24 1.57
N LYS A 257 18.53 -14.95 0.62
CA LYS A 257 17.93 -15.25 -0.68
C LYS A 257 17.21 -16.59 -0.61
N TRP A 258 15.99 -16.63 -1.12
CA TRP A 258 15.15 -17.83 -1.18
C TRP A 258 15.85 -19.00 -1.88
N GLU A 259 16.50 -18.71 -3.02
CA GLU A 259 17.20 -19.69 -3.88
C GLU A 259 18.37 -20.39 -3.19
N ILE A 260 18.86 -19.81 -2.09
CA ILE A 260 19.98 -20.34 -1.33
C ILE A 260 19.45 -21.07 -0.08
N PHE A 261 18.50 -20.45 0.61
CA PHE A 261 17.97 -20.95 1.85
C PHE A 261 17.06 -22.17 1.65
N TYR A 262 16.03 -22.05 0.80
CA TYR A 262 15.00 -23.08 0.70
C TYR A 262 15.56 -24.43 0.21
N PRO A 263 16.39 -24.50 -0.86
CA PRO A 263 16.97 -25.78 -1.29
C PRO A 263 17.87 -26.44 -0.23
N THR A 264 18.39 -25.66 0.73
CA THR A 264 19.16 -26.22 1.86
C THR A 264 18.27 -26.99 2.83
N LEU A 265 17.01 -26.57 3.03
CA LEU A 265 16.08 -27.22 3.95
C LEU A 265 15.06 -28.13 3.27
N GLN A 266 14.81 -27.94 1.97
CA GLN A 266 13.85 -28.72 1.17
C GLN A 266 13.98 -30.24 1.35
N PRO A 267 15.18 -30.85 1.50
CA PRO A 267 15.27 -32.30 1.72
C PRO A 267 14.59 -32.81 2.99
N LEU A 268 14.22 -31.93 3.93
CA LEU A 268 13.42 -32.31 5.10
C LEU A 268 11.97 -32.66 4.72
N THR A 269 11.46 -32.22 3.56
CA THR A 269 10.07 -32.47 3.17
C THR A 269 9.76 -33.96 3.02
N TYR A 270 10.76 -34.77 2.63
CA TYR A 270 10.64 -36.23 2.53
C TYR A 270 10.33 -36.95 3.85
N HIS A 271 10.47 -36.25 4.98
CA HIS A 271 10.25 -36.80 6.32
C HIS A 271 9.19 -36.03 7.11
N LEU A 272 8.35 -35.25 6.42
CA LEU A 272 7.23 -34.58 7.08
C LEU A 272 6.18 -35.62 7.54
N PRO A 273 5.56 -35.41 8.72
CA PRO A 273 4.39 -36.17 9.12
C PRO A 273 3.23 -35.98 8.12
N GLU A 274 2.34 -36.97 8.00
CA GLU A 274 1.17 -36.90 7.09
C GLU A 274 0.27 -35.68 7.32
N ALA A 275 0.30 -35.12 8.53
CA ALA A 275 -0.48 -33.92 8.89
C ALA A 275 0.10 -32.61 8.34
N ILE A 276 1.32 -32.62 7.77
CA ILE A 276 2.02 -31.44 7.25
C ILE A 276 2.41 -31.69 5.80
N ASP A 277 1.84 -30.92 4.88
CA ASP A 277 2.16 -31.04 3.46
C ASP A 277 3.38 -30.19 3.04
N GLU A 278 3.97 -30.54 1.88
CA GLU A 278 5.14 -29.84 1.36
C GLU A 278 4.86 -28.38 0.99
N LYS A 279 3.63 -28.06 0.55
CA LYS A 279 3.23 -26.69 0.20
C LYS A 279 3.29 -25.81 1.45
N SER A 280 2.79 -26.32 2.57
CA SER A 280 2.72 -25.61 3.83
C SER A 280 4.12 -25.46 4.43
N PHE A 281 4.99 -26.47 4.30
CA PHE A 281 6.42 -26.31 4.61
C PHE A 281 7.05 -25.15 3.81
N ALA A 282 6.79 -25.08 2.50
CA ALA A 282 7.31 -24.03 1.63
C ALA A 282 6.77 -22.64 2.01
N VAL A 283 5.47 -22.52 2.27
CA VAL A 283 4.81 -21.26 2.66
C VAL A 283 5.36 -20.76 3.99
N HIS A 284 5.46 -21.61 5.02
CA HIS A 284 6.02 -21.21 6.32
C HIS A 284 7.50 -20.88 6.23
N ALA A 285 8.29 -21.62 5.42
CA ALA A 285 9.69 -21.27 5.16
C ALA A 285 9.81 -19.89 4.50
N PHE A 286 8.91 -19.57 3.55
CA PHE A 286 8.90 -18.30 2.85
C PHE A 286 8.45 -17.15 3.77
N ALA A 287 7.43 -17.38 4.60
CA ALA A 287 6.98 -16.44 5.62
C ALA A 287 8.11 -16.10 6.62
N ALA A 288 8.84 -17.10 7.11
CA ALA A 288 9.99 -16.91 7.97
C ALA A 288 11.11 -16.10 7.29
N MET A 289 11.31 -16.28 5.98
CA MET A 289 12.26 -15.48 5.19
C MET A 289 11.84 -14.01 5.13
N ILE A 290 10.56 -13.75 4.82
CA ILE A 290 10.03 -12.38 4.79
C ILE A 290 10.20 -11.75 6.17
N ALA A 291 9.76 -12.42 7.24
CA ALA A 291 9.87 -11.92 8.61
C ALA A 291 11.32 -11.60 9.02
N HIS A 292 12.27 -12.46 8.68
CA HIS A 292 13.71 -12.21 8.90
C HIS A 292 14.20 -10.97 8.14
N ASN A 293 13.82 -10.83 6.87
CA ASN A 293 14.21 -9.67 6.06
C ASN A 293 13.54 -8.37 6.54
N LEU A 294 12.31 -8.43 7.05
CA LEU A 294 11.63 -7.30 7.70
C LEU A 294 12.36 -6.86 8.98
N ASN A 295 12.79 -7.81 9.83
CA ASN A 295 13.58 -7.51 11.03
C ASN A 295 14.89 -6.77 10.69
N ILE A 296 15.56 -7.18 9.61
CA ILE A 296 16.76 -6.49 9.12
C ILE A 296 16.43 -5.08 8.63
N HIS A 297 15.35 -4.92 7.87
CA HIS A 297 14.93 -3.61 7.40
C HIS A 297 14.58 -2.65 8.55
N VAL A 298 13.96 -3.15 9.62
CA VAL A 298 13.69 -2.38 10.84
C VAL A 298 14.98 -1.91 11.50
N ALA A 299 15.97 -2.79 11.60
CA ALA A 299 17.29 -2.46 12.15
C ALA A 299 18.05 -1.44 11.27
N ASP A 300 17.93 -1.55 9.93
CA ASP A 300 18.50 -0.59 8.97
C ASP A 300 17.89 0.83 9.13
N CYS A 301 16.65 0.92 9.61
CA CYS A 301 15.97 2.19 9.87
C CYS A 301 16.45 2.89 11.16
N GLY A 302 17.11 2.19 12.07
CA GLY A 302 17.65 2.74 13.31
C GLY A 302 17.39 1.86 14.54
N THR A 303 17.73 2.37 15.73
CA THR A 303 17.46 1.67 16.99
C THR A 303 15.97 1.56 17.25
N PHE A 304 15.45 0.34 17.32
CA PHE A 304 14.06 0.06 17.62
C PHE A 304 13.95 -0.79 18.89
N GLU A 305 13.43 -0.20 19.96
CA GLU A 305 12.99 -0.97 21.11
C GLU A 305 11.61 -1.52 20.80
N ARG A 306 11.53 -2.82 20.48
CA ARG A 306 10.24 -3.49 20.36
C ARG A 306 9.56 -3.34 21.72
N ALA A 307 8.49 -2.54 21.77
CA ALA A 307 7.71 -2.42 22.99
C ALA A 307 7.33 -3.85 23.40
N ALA A 308 7.78 -4.29 24.58
CA ALA A 308 7.34 -5.55 25.16
C ALA A 308 5.82 -5.54 25.04
N LYS A 309 5.24 -6.52 24.33
CA LYS A 309 3.79 -6.57 24.13
C LYS A 309 3.18 -6.54 25.52
N ASN A 310 2.68 -5.37 25.95
CA ASN A 310 1.47 -5.34 26.74
C ASN A 310 0.48 -5.99 25.79
N ARG A 311 0.29 -7.31 25.93
CA ARG A 311 -0.68 -8.10 25.16
C ARG A 311 -1.92 -7.24 25.11
N SER A 312 -2.17 -6.60 23.96
CA SER A 312 -3.36 -5.80 23.84
C SER A 312 -4.48 -6.77 24.14
N LYS A 313 -5.37 -6.43 25.08
CA LYS A 313 -6.52 -7.28 25.42
C LYS A 313 -7.50 -7.41 24.24
N THR A 314 -7.23 -6.72 23.13
CA THR A 314 -7.92 -6.89 21.86
C THR A 314 -7.49 -8.19 21.20
N ALA A 315 -8.47 -9.00 20.81
CA ALA A 315 -8.22 -10.21 20.03
C ALA A 315 -7.30 -9.90 18.82
N PRO A 316 -6.38 -10.80 18.44
CA PRO A 316 -5.56 -10.61 17.26
C PRO A 316 -6.48 -10.34 16.06
N VAL A 317 -6.19 -9.27 15.33
CA VAL A 317 -6.94 -8.92 14.13
C VAL A 317 -6.75 -10.04 13.13
N ASP A 318 -7.86 -10.64 12.68
CA ASP A 318 -7.84 -11.61 11.60
C ASP A 318 -7.44 -10.89 10.30
N LEU A 319 -6.19 -11.10 9.88
CA LEU A 319 -5.58 -10.55 8.67
C LEU A 319 -5.53 -11.58 7.54
N ARG A 320 -6.33 -12.66 7.61
CA ARG A 320 -6.35 -13.71 6.58
C ARG A 320 -6.79 -13.21 5.21
N GLN A 321 -7.51 -12.08 5.14
CA GLN A 321 -7.78 -11.42 3.87
C GLN A 321 -6.86 -10.22 3.65
N ALA A 322 -6.42 -10.09 2.40
CA ALA A 322 -5.53 -9.03 1.91
C ALA A 322 -6.12 -7.61 1.99
N ILE A 323 -7.44 -7.49 2.20
CA ILE A 323 -8.16 -6.22 2.18
C ILE A 323 -8.14 -5.60 3.58
N PRO A 324 -7.65 -4.35 3.73
CA PRO A 324 -7.68 -3.60 4.98
C PRO A 324 -9.10 -3.42 5.53
N SER A 325 -9.23 -3.25 6.85
CA SER A 325 -10.55 -3.22 7.50
C SER A 325 -11.37 -1.99 7.08
N SER A 326 -10.73 -0.84 6.86
CA SER A 326 -11.38 0.38 6.37
C SER A 326 -11.93 0.20 4.96
N ASP A 327 -11.17 -0.47 4.10
CA ASP A 327 -11.55 -0.68 2.69
C ASP A 327 -12.72 -1.66 2.62
N PHE A 328 -12.71 -2.67 3.48
CA PHE A 328 -13.82 -3.60 3.62
C PHE A 328 -15.10 -2.92 4.13
N LEU A 329 -15.00 -1.99 5.09
CA LEU A 329 -16.13 -1.19 5.55
C LEU A 329 -16.64 -0.24 4.46
N ASP A 330 -15.75 0.36 3.68
CA ASP A 330 -16.10 1.16 2.49
C ASP A 330 -16.93 0.30 1.50
N LEU A 331 -16.56 -0.97 1.27
CA LEU A 331 -17.33 -1.90 0.44
C LEU A 331 -18.72 -2.20 1.02
N LEU A 332 -18.80 -2.49 2.33
CA LEU A 332 -20.05 -2.74 3.05
C LEU A 332 -21.01 -1.56 2.96
N PHE A 333 -20.52 -0.32 3.16
CA PHE A 333 -21.36 0.87 3.08
C PHE A 333 -21.93 1.10 1.67
N ASN A 334 -21.25 0.62 0.63
CA ASN A 334 -21.71 0.71 -0.76
C ASN A 334 -22.47 -0.55 -1.22
N GLU A 335 -22.83 -1.45 -0.31
CA GLU A 335 -23.64 -2.65 -0.58
C GLU A 335 -23.01 -3.59 -1.64
N TYR A 336 -21.69 -3.62 -1.73
CA TYR A 336 -21.00 -4.58 -2.59
C TYR A 336 -21.13 -6.00 -2.04
N PRO A 337 -21.19 -7.03 -2.92
CA PRO A 337 -21.24 -8.42 -2.48
C PRO A 337 -19.95 -8.80 -1.75
N ILE A 338 -20.08 -9.64 -0.73
CA ILE A 338 -18.99 -10.09 0.13
C ILE A 338 -19.06 -11.60 0.27
N ASP A 339 -17.96 -12.26 -0.05
CA ASP A 339 -17.88 -13.72 -0.05
C ASP A 339 -17.75 -14.32 1.36
N ASP A 340 -17.25 -13.55 2.33
CA ASP A 340 -17.05 -13.98 3.72
C ASP A 340 -17.83 -13.11 4.71
N GLU A 341 -19.08 -13.51 4.99
CA GLU A 341 -19.96 -12.81 5.94
C GLU A 341 -19.40 -12.80 7.38
N ALA A 342 -18.69 -13.85 7.79
CA ALA A 342 -18.13 -13.94 9.14
C ALA A 342 -17.00 -12.93 9.33
N PHE A 343 -16.15 -12.78 8.32
CA PHE A 343 -15.10 -11.76 8.28
C PHE A 343 -15.68 -10.34 8.22
N ALA A 344 -16.80 -10.18 7.51
CA ALA A 344 -17.52 -8.91 7.41
C ALA A 344 -18.05 -8.41 8.74
N GLN A 345 -18.67 -9.31 9.52
CA GLN A 345 -19.19 -8.99 10.84
C GLN A 345 -18.10 -8.50 11.81
N GLN A 346 -16.84 -8.89 11.58
CA GLN A 346 -15.70 -8.50 12.40
C GLN A 346 -14.99 -7.23 11.91
N ALA A 347 -15.26 -6.73 10.70
CA ALA A 347 -14.52 -5.63 10.09
C ALA A 347 -14.51 -4.36 10.96
N SER A 348 -15.66 -4.00 11.56
CA SER A 348 -15.75 -2.85 12.46
C SER A 348 -14.90 -2.99 13.72
N MET A 349 -14.90 -4.18 14.34
CA MET A 349 -14.09 -4.45 15.54
C MET A 349 -12.59 -4.42 15.21
N ARG A 350 -12.20 -5.02 14.08
CA ARG A 350 -10.81 -5.06 13.59
C ARG A 350 -10.28 -3.66 13.29
N TYR A 351 -11.08 -2.86 12.59
CA TYR A 351 -10.75 -1.45 12.32
C TYR A 351 -10.60 -0.65 13.63
N GLN A 352 -11.50 -0.83 14.59
CA GLN A 352 -11.39 -0.14 15.88
C GLN A 352 -10.13 -0.53 16.66
N ALA A 353 -9.76 -1.82 16.69
CA ALA A 353 -8.54 -2.28 17.34
C ALA A 353 -7.29 -1.63 16.73
N GLN A 354 -7.23 -1.56 15.40
CA GLN A 354 -6.15 -0.87 14.69
C GLN A 354 -6.10 0.62 15.01
N LEU A 355 -7.24 1.31 15.05
CA LEU A 355 -7.29 2.72 15.43
C LEU A 355 -6.79 2.96 16.85
N ASP A 356 -7.11 2.07 17.78
CA ASP A 356 -6.64 2.15 19.17
C ASP A 356 -5.11 2.01 19.25
N ASP A 357 -4.52 1.13 18.45
CA ASP A 357 -3.07 0.96 18.40
C ASP A 357 -2.37 2.16 17.73
N ILE A 358 -2.92 2.67 16.63
CA ILE A 358 -2.43 3.89 15.97
C ILE A 358 -2.47 5.09 16.94
N ARG A 359 -3.53 5.21 17.75
CA ARG A 359 -3.66 6.27 18.77
C ARG A 359 -2.68 6.12 19.94
N ARG A 360 -2.18 4.91 20.20
CA ARG A 360 -1.16 4.64 21.23
C ARG A 360 0.25 4.98 20.75
N LEU A 361 0.47 5.11 19.45
CA LEU A 361 1.79 5.44 18.90
C LEU A 361 2.30 6.79 19.43
N PRO A 362 3.59 6.87 19.82
CA PRO A 362 4.22 8.13 20.18
C PRO A 362 4.11 9.14 19.04
N GLY A 363 3.71 10.37 19.37
CA GLY A 363 3.56 11.43 18.38
C GLY A 363 2.23 11.42 17.60
N SER A 364 1.31 10.51 17.90
CA SER A 364 -0.05 10.52 17.35
C SER A 364 -0.81 11.81 17.71
N LEU A 365 -1.19 12.57 16.69
CA LEU A 365 -2.07 13.72 16.82
C LEU A 365 -3.52 13.28 17.08
N ASN A 366 -3.91 12.08 16.64
CA ASN A 366 -5.26 11.55 16.80
C ASN A 366 -5.70 11.57 18.27
N LYS A 367 -4.81 11.17 19.18
CA LYS A 367 -5.05 11.17 20.62
C LYS A 367 -5.10 12.57 21.22
N THR A 368 -4.28 13.48 20.70
CA THR A 368 -4.09 14.82 21.29
C THR A 368 -5.26 15.76 20.99
N ALA A 369 -5.82 15.68 19.78
CA ALA A 369 -6.88 16.59 19.32
C ALA A 369 -8.24 15.91 19.09
N ALA A 370 -8.43 14.68 19.57
CA ALA A 370 -9.64 13.87 19.34
C ALA A 370 -10.05 13.84 17.85
N ILE A 371 -9.06 13.61 16.97
CA ILE A 371 -9.28 13.57 15.53
C ILE A 371 -10.09 12.31 15.18
N PRO A 372 -11.24 12.43 14.49
CA PRO A 372 -12.01 11.30 14.00
C PRO A 372 -11.20 10.47 13.00
N ASN A 373 -11.60 9.22 12.81
CA ASN A 373 -11.00 8.38 11.77
C ASN A 373 -11.55 8.75 10.37
N CYS A 374 -10.98 8.18 9.31
CA CYS A 374 -11.41 8.52 7.95
C CYS A 374 -12.87 8.16 7.67
N LEU A 375 -13.39 7.07 8.23
CA LEU A 375 -14.78 6.65 8.03
C LEU A 375 -15.77 7.58 8.74
N ASP A 376 -15.46 8.03 9.95
CA ASP A 376 -16.28 9.00 10.69
C ASP A 376 -16.36 10.33 9.95
N LEU A 377 -15.24 10.79 9.36
CA LEU A 377 -15.22 11.98 8.52
C LEU A 377 -16.07 11.82 7.26
N ALA A 378 -16.01 10.66 6.60
CA ALA A 378 -16.70 10.40 5.34
C ALA A 378 -18.20 10.10 5.51
N TYR A 379 -18.59 9.38 6.56
CA TYR A 379 -19.95 8.81 6.69
C TYR A 379 -20.74 9.34 7.90
N ARG A 380 -20.09 9.96 8.90
CA ARG A 380 -20.78 10.55 10.07
C ARG A 380 -20.84 12.07 10.06
N ASN A 381 -20.37 12.71 8.98
CA ASN A 381 -20.38 14.18 8.79
C ASN A 381 -19.63 14.97 9.89
N GLU A 382 -18.63 14.37 10.52
CA GLU A 382 -17.82 15.03 11.56
C GLU A 382 -16.83 16.06 10.99
N GLN A 383 -16.71 16.15 9.67
CA GLN A 383 -15.83 17.10 8.97
C GLN A 383 -16.14 18.58 9.28
N LYS A 384 -17.40 18.93 9.62
CA LYS A 384 -17.79 20.31 9.98
C LYS A 384 -17.07 20.82 11.24
N LEU A 385 -16.73 19.94 12.18
CA LEU A 385 -15.95 20.28 13.39
C LEU A 385 -14.55 20.79 13.02
N PHE A 386 -13.98 20.26 11.94
CA PHE A 386 -12.62 20.58 11.50
C PHE A 386 -12.56 21.79 10.55
N ALA A 387 -13.65 22.09 9.85
CA ALA A 387 -13.79 23.31 9.05
C ALA A 387 -13.80 24.59 9.92
N GLY A 388 -14.40 24.52 11.11
CA GLY A 388 -14.57 25.66 12.04
C GLY A 388 -13.31 26.14 12.78
N GLY A 389 -12.17 25.43 12.66
CA GLY A 389 -10.86 25.93 13.11
C GLY A 389 -10.57 25.91 14.62
N ALA A 390 -11.40 25.30 15.45
CA ALA A 390 -11.15 25.20 16.89
C ALA A 390 -10.18 24.06 17.27
N TRP A 391 -10.06 23.03 16.44
CA TRP A 391 -9.27 21.83 16.74
C TRP A 391 -7.74 22.02 16.81
N PRO A 392 -7.09 22.94 16.06
CA PRO A 392 -5.63 23.12 16.17
C PRO A 392 -5.21 23.70 17.53
N ILE A 393 -6.12 24.33 18.27
CA ILE A 393 -5.86 24.93 19.60
C ILE A 393 -5.55 23.84 20.64
N ALA A 394 -6.12 22.65 20.47
CA ALA A 394 -5.84 21.50 21.33
C ALA A 394 -4.44 20.90 21.12
N LEU A 395 -3.75 21.27 20.04
CA LEU A 395 -2.40 20.78 19.74
C LEU A 395 -1.37 21.65 20.45
N GLY A 396 -0.76 21.11 21.52
CA GLY A 396 0.28 21.82 22.28
C GLY A 396 1.47 22.29 21.42
N ARG A 397 1.82 21.56 20.36
CA ARG A 397 2.76 21.99 19.32
C ARG A 397 2.19 21.70 17.94
N VAL A 398 1.73 22.75 17.26
CA VAL A 398 1.09 22.66 15.94
C VAL A 398 2.16 22.38 14.86
N PRO A 399 2.05 21.29 14.07
CA PRO A 399 2.90 21.06 12.90
C PRO A 399 2.81 22.18 11.88
N ASN A 400 3.91 22.45 11.17
CA ASN A 400 3.97 23.57 10.22
C ASN A 400 2.90 23.48 9.12
N TRP A 401 2.64 22.28 8.57
CA TRP A 401 1.63 22.08 7.54
C TRP A 401 0.22 22.51 7.98
N ILE A 402 -0.11 22.38 9.27
CA ILE A 402 -1.39 22.84 9.84
C ILE A 402 -1.44 24.37 9.92
N ASN A 403 -0.31 25.01 10.27
CA ASN A 403 -0.21 26.48 10.24
C ASN A 403 -0.36 27.02 8.82
N GLU A 404 0.33 26.42 7.86
CA GLU A 404 0.21 26.76 6.43
C GLU A 404 -1.23 26.55 5.95
N TRP A 405 -1.86 25.43 6.29
CA TRP A 405 -3.26 25.18 5.97
C TRP A 405 -4.17 26.27 6.57
N LYS A 406 -3.99 26.63 7.84
CA LYS A 406 -4.77 27.69 8.49
C LYS A 406 -4.61 29.03 7.74
N LEU A 407 -3.37 29.42 7.42
CA LEU A 407 -3.09 30.65 6.68
C LEU A 407 -3.72 30.63 5.28
N ALA A 408 -3.66 29.49 4.59
CA ALA A 408 -4.30 29.31 3.28
C ALA A 408 -5.80 29.50 3.36
N ARG A 409 -6.44 28.88 4.35
CA ARG A 409 -7.88 28.97 4.58
C ARG A 409 -8.31 30.39 4.94
N ASP A 410 -7.58 31.06 5.83
CA ASP A 410 -7.89 32.43 6.24
C ASP A 410 -7.75 33.40 5.05
N ALA A 411 -6.72 33.22 4.20
CA ALA A 411 -6.55 33.98 2.95
C ALA A 411 -7.66 33.69 1.93
N MET A 412 -8.03 32.41 1.76
CA MET A 412 -9.13 31.98 0.89
C MET A 412 -10.46 32.66 1.27
N TYR A 413 -10.80 32.70 2.56
CA TYR A 413 -12.01 33.37 3.03
C TYR A 413 -11.95 34.90 2.95
N ALA A 414 -10.74 35.49 2.95
CA ALA A 414 -10.53 36.91 2.75
C ALA A 414 -10.51 37.33 1.27
N GLY A 415 -10.56 36.36 0.33
CA GLY A 415 -10.48 36.61 -1.11
C GLY A 415 -9.07 36.88 -1.64
N ASP A 416 -8.03 36.63 -0.84
CA ASP A 416 -6.62 36.75 -1.27
C ASP A 416 -6.15 35.44 -1.93
N SER A 417 -6.50 35.27 -3.21
CA SER A 417 -6.24 34.04 -3.97
C SER A 417 -4.75 33.72 -4.09
N ILE A 418 -3.88 34.72 -4.21
CA ILE A 418 -2.43 34.51 -4.39
C ILE A 418 -1.85 33.95 -3.09
N ARG A 419 -2.18 34.55 -1.95
CA ARG A 419 -1.70 34.11 -0.66
C ARG A 419 -2.29 32.75 -0.28
N ALA A 420 -3.57 32.52 -0.61
CA ALA A 420 -4.20 31.22 -0.43
C ALA A 420 -3.47 30.12 -1.22
N LEU A 421 -3.21 30.34 -2.51
CA LEU A 421 -2.47 29.42 -3.37
C LEU A 421 -1.08 29.08 -2.83
N MET A 422 -0.32 30.10 -2.42
CA MET A 422 1.02 29.93 -1.85
C MET A 422 0.99 29.01 -0.62
N HIS A 423 0.14 29.33 0.37
CA HIS A 423 0.07 28.56 1.60
C HIS A 423 -0.54 27.17 1.40
N PHE A 424 -1.53 27.00 0.51
CA PHE A 424 -2.08 25.68 0.17
C PHE A 424 -1.00 24.77 -0.45
N SER A 425 -0.15 25.32 -1.32
CA SER A 425 0.91 24.56 -1.98
C SER A 425 1.94 24.04 -0.97
N VAL A 426 2.37 24.91 -0.04
CA VAL A 426 3.32 24.53 1.02
C VAL A 426 2.68 23.52 1.99
N ALA A 427 1.43 23.74 2.38
CA ALA A 427 0.68 22.83 3.24
C ALA A 427 0.56 21.44 2.60
N LEU A 428 0.22 21.36 1.31
CA LEU A 428 0.05 20.11 0.58
C LEU A 428 1.33 19.27 0.58
N GLU A 429 2.47 19.86 0.22
CA GLU A 429 3.73 19.13 0.18
C GLU A 429 4.15 18.61 1.55
N GLN A 430 3.87 19.36 2.62
CA GLN A 430 4.24 18.95 3.99
C GLN A 430 3.24 18.00 4.65
N ALA A 431 1.98 17.98 4.21
CA ALA A 431 0.91 17.16 4.75
C ALA A 431 0.95 15.70 4.25
N LYS A 432 1.55 15.45 3.07
CA LYS A 432 1.69 14.12 2.50
C LYS A 432 2.31 13.15 3.51
N HIS A 433 1.65 12.01 3.66
CA HIS A 433 1.99 10.89 4.55
C HIS A 433 2.01 11.23 6.05
N LYS A 434 1.46 12.39 6.46
CA LYS A 434 1.49 12.87 7.85
C LYS A 434 0.15 13.35 8.37
N ALA A 435 -0.73 13.80 7.48
CA ALA A 435 -2.01 14.39 7.86
C ALA A 435 -3.01 13.37 8.40
N GLY A 436 -2.87 12.09 8.06
CA GLY A 436 -3.85 11.07 8.40
C GLY A 436 -5.27 11.52 8.02
N PRO A 437 -6.26 11.36 8.93
CA PRO A 437 -7.66 11.67 8.60
C PRO A 437 -7.88 13.15 8.25
N LEU A 438 -7.04 14.06 8.75
CA LEU A 438 -7.12 15.49 8.47
C LEU A 438 -6.88 15.84 6.99
N PHE A 439 -6.31 14.92 6.21
CA PHE A 439 -6.14 15.16 4.78
C PHE A 439 -7.48 15.29 4.05
N ILE A 440 -8.54 14.62 4.52
CA ILE A 440 -9.86 14.67 3.89
C ILE A 440 -10.47 16.10 3.93
N PRO A 441 -10.64 16.75 5.11
CA PRO A 441 -11.13 18.12 5.16
C PRO A 441 -10.19 19.11 4.46
N PHE A 442 -8.88 18.89 4.53
CA PHE A 442 -7.90 19.71 3.81
C PHE A 442 -8.07 19.61 2.29
N TYR A 443 -8.23 18.40 1.77
CA TYR A 443 -8.48 18.12 0.36
C TYR A 443 -9.76 18.79 -0.15
N ILE A 444 -10.87 18.69 0.60
CA ILE A 444 -12.14 19.34 0.24
C ILE A 444 -11.96 20.87 0.12
N GLN A 445 -11.26 21.50 1.05
CA GLN A 445 -11.02 22.94 1.00
C GLN A 445 -10.13 23.35 -0.19
N LEU A 446 -9.08 22.58 -0.46
CA LEU A 446 -8.20 22.79 -1.60
C LEU A 446 -8.97 22.64 -2.92
N CYS A 447 -9.79 21.60 -3.07
CA CYS A 447 -10.64 21.39 -4.24
C CYS A 447 -11.68 22.51 -4.39
N ALA A 448 -12.31 22.94 -3.30
CA ALA A 448 -13.28 24.04 -3.35
C ALA A 448 -12.62 25.36 -3.76
N PHE A 449 -11.41 25.63 -3.25
CA PHE A 449 -10.60 26.77 -3.66
C PHE A 449 -10.29 26.72 -5.16
N SER A 450 -9.70 25.63 -5.65
CA SER A 450 -9.39 25.46 -7.08
C SER A 450 -10.65 25.58 -7.95
N LYS A 451 -11.77 24.97 -7.55
CA LYS A 451 -13.05 25.06 -8.27
C LYS A 451 -13.59 26.50 -8.33
N THR A 452 -13.46 27.25 -7.23
CA THR A 452 -13.86 28.66 -7.15
C THR A 452 -13.00 29.52 -8.08
N GLN A 453 -11.68 29.33 -8.08
CA GLN A 453 -10.77 30.07 -8.97
C GLN A 453 -11.03 29.74 -10.44
N TYR A 454 -11.28 28.48 -10.77
CA TYR A 454 -11.67 28.09 -12.13
C TYR A 454 -12.94 28.83 -12.58
N ARG A 455 -14.00 28.81 -11.77
CA ARG A 455 -15.26 29.51 -12.09
C ARG A 455 -15.06 31.01 -12.32
N LEU A 456 -14.37 31.69 -11.42
CA LEU A 456 -14.10 33.14 -11.53
C LEU A 456 -13.30 33.47 -12.78
N LEU A 457 -12.25 32.71 -13.06
CA LEU A 457 -11.39 32.96 -14.22
C LEU A 457 -12.11 32.60 -15.52
N SER A 458 -12.91 31.54 -15.56
CA SER A 458 -13.77 31.21 -16.71
C SER A 458 -14.81 32.30 -16.98
N GLU A 459 -15.47 32.84 -15.94
CA GLU A 459 -16.41 33.97 -16.08
C GLU A 459 -15.72 35.22 -16.67
N ARG A 460 -14.44 35.42 -16.34
CA ARG A 460 -13.60 36.50 -16.86
C ARG A 460 -12.92 36.19 -18.19
N LYS A 461 -13.05 34.96 -18.72
CA LYS A 461 -12.34 34.45 -19.90
C LYS A 461 -10.80 34.43 -19.75
N GLU A 462 -10.32 34.17 -18.54
CA GLU A 462 -8.90 34.14 -18.15
C GLU A 462 -8.45 32.71 -17.76
N GLU A 463 -8.98 31.68 -18.43
CA GLU A 463 -8.70 30.26 -18.11
C GLU A 463 -7.21 29.90 -18.16
N GLU A 464 -6.42 30.56 -19.01
CA GLU A 464 -4.96 30.38 -19.07
C GLU A 464 -4.28 30.68 -17.73
N LEU A 465 -4.81 31.63 -16.95
CA LEU A 465 -4.30 31.92 -15.60
C LEU A 465 -4.60 30.77 -14.63
N PHE A 466 -5.73 30.08 -14.81
CA PHE A 466 -6.06 28.90 -14.03
C PHE A 466 -5.07 27.77 -14.31
N GLU A 467 -4.88 27.44 -15.59
CA GLU A 467 -3.93 26.41 -16.04
C GLU A 467 -2.52 26.69 -15.52
N ARG A 468 -2.07 27.94 -15.63
CA ARG A 468 -0.72 28.34 -15.23
C ARG A 468 -0.46 28.28 -13.73
N PHE A 469 -1.42 28.67 -12.89
CA PHE A 469 -1.18 28.89 -11.46
C PHE A 469 -1.91 27.93 -10.52
N TYR A 470 -3.11 27.46 -10.87
CA TYR A 470 -4.00 26.75 -9.95
C TYR A 470 -4.20 25.27 -10.29
N GLU A 471 -4.08 24.88 -11.57
CA GLU A 471 -4.29 23.50 -12.02
C GLU A 471 -3.35 22.52 -11.29
N SER A 472 -2.07 22.90 -11.15
CA SER A 472 -1.05 22.05 -10.52
C SER A 472 -1.40 21.70 -9.07
N LEU A 473 -1.97 22.64 -8.31
CA LEU A 473 -2.37 22.43 -6.91
C LEU A 473 -3.46 21.35 -6.83
N GLY A 474 -4.53 21.51 -7.62
CA GLY A 474 -5.65 20.56 -7.64
C GLY A 474 -5.23 19.18 -8.15
N SER A 475 -4.41 19.15 -9.22
CA SER A 475 -3.88 17.93 -9.82
C SER A 475 -3.01 17.14 -8.83
N ASN A 476 -2.07 17.80 -8.15
CA ASN A 476 -1.21 17.17 -7.15
C ASN A 476 -2.00 16.63 -5.95
N ALA A 477 -2.98 17.39 -5.47
CA ALA A 477 -3.85 16.96 -4.38
C ALA A 477 -4.68 15.74 -4.76
N ALA A 478 -5.30 15.73 -5.95
CA ALA A 478 -6.11 14.61 -6.43
C ALA A 478 -5.27 13.34 -6.65
N ARG A 479 -4.08 13.48 -7.23
CA ARG A 479 -3.14 12.37 -7.43
C ARG A 479 -2.75 11.71 -6.11
N TYR A 480 -2.35 12.51 -5.11
CA TYR A 480 -2.01 12.01 -3.79
C TYR A 480 -3.22 11.42 -3.06
N ALA A 481 -4.38 12.08 -3.14
CA ALA A 481 -5.62 11.60 -2.53
C ALA A 481 -6.02 10.21 -3.06
N GLY A 482 -5.92 10.00 -4.38
CA GLY A 482 -6.15 8.70 -5.00
C GLY A 482 -5.09 7.67 -4.62
N LEU A 483 -3.81 8.05 -4.67
CA LEU A 483 -2.68 7.19 -4.31
C LEU A 483 -2.84 6.61 -2.89
N VAL A 484 -3.17 7.43 -1.90
CA VAL A 484 -3.32 7.00 -0.51
C VAL A 484 -4.72 6.44 -0.21
N GLY A 485 -5.70 6.68 -1.08
CA GLY A 485 -7.06 6.12 -0.95
C GLY A 485 -8.03 6.99 -0.14
N TYR A 486 -7.75 8.29 -0.01
CA TYR A 486 -8.70 9.26 0.55
C TYR A 486 -9.89 9.48 -0.39
N THR A 487 -9.62 9.52 -1.69
CA THR A 487 -10.64 9.63 -2.73
C THR A 487 -10.85 8.27 -3.41
N PRO A 488 -12.10 7.95 -3.79
CA PRO A 488 -12.36 6.77 -4.59
C PRO A 488 -11.56 6.75 -5.89
N HIS A 489 -11.15 5.57 -6.31
CA HIS A 489 -10.59 5.36 -7.63
C HIS A 489 -11.71 5.33 -8.69
N PHE A 490 -11.40 5.84 -9.87
CA PHE A 490 -12.30 5.73 -11.02
C PHE A 490 -11.68 4.74 -11.98
N VAL A 491 -12.38 3.63 -12.18
CA VAL A 491 -12.04 2.67 -13.21
C VAL A 491 -12.88 2.96 -14.43
N ARG A 492 -12.34 2.67 -15.61
CA ARG A 492 -13.18 2.66 -16.80
C ARG A 492 -13.81 1.30 -16.93
N ASP A 493 -15.10 1.29 -17.22
CA ASP A 493 -15.74 0.06 -17.65
C ASP A 493 -15.00 -0.47 -18.90
N PRO A 494 -14.53 -1.72 -18.90
CA PRO A 494 -13.69 -2.25 -19.97
C PRO A 494 -14.44 -2.38 -21.31
N GLN A 495 -15.78 -2.40 -21.28
CA GLN A 495 -16.61 -2.51 -22.47
C GLN A 495 -17.03 -1.15 -23.03
N THR A 496 -17.24 -0.15 -22.19
CA THR A 496 -17.83 1.15 -22.57
C THR A 496 -16.87 2.32 -22.35
N LEU A 497 -15.70 2.07 -21.77
CA LEU A 497 -14.72 3.09 -21.37
C LEU A 497 -15.27 4.19 -20.43
N LEU A 498 -16.53 4.11 -20.02
CA LEU A 498 -17.17 5.11 -19.18
C LEU A 498 -16.57 5.04 -17.77
N PRO A 499 -16.32 6.19 -17.13
CA PRO A 499 -15.78 6.20 -15.79
C PRO A 499 -16.83 5.68 -14.80
N GLN A 500 -16.45 4.67 -14.02
CA GLN A 500 -17.18 4.13 -12.89
C GLN A 500 -16.37 4.35 -11.61
N CYS A 501 -17.05 4.89 -10.60
CA CYS A 501 -16.46 5.06 -9.28
C CYS A 501 -16.51 3.75 -8.50
N ILE A 502 -15.42 3.34 -7.86
CA ILE A 502 -15.39 2.15 -7.00
C ILE A 502 -16.13 2.33 -5.66
N LEU A 503 -16.39 3.59 -5.25
CA LEU A 503 -17.07 3.93 -3.99
C LEU A 503 -18.01 5.14 -4.22
N PRO A 504 -19.18 4.94 -4.85
CA PRO A 504 -20.06 6.02 -5.28
C PRO A 504 -20.55 6.91 -4.14
N LEU A 505 -20.82 6.36 -2.94
CA LEU A 505 -21.29 7.17 -1.80
C LEU A 505 -20.23 8.17 -1.32
N LYS A 506 -19.00 7.69 -1.12
CA LYS A 506 -17.85 8.51 -0.71
C LYS A 506 -17.54 9.59 -1.74
N SER A 507 -17.61 9.24 -3.04
CA SER A 507 -17.42 10.18 -4.15
C SER A 507 -18.49 11.29 -4.14
N LYS A 508 -19.76 10.91 -4.04
CA LYS A 508 -20.89 11.84 -3.98
C LYS A 508 -20.76 12.80 -2.79
N TRP A 509 -20.32 12.30 -1.65
CA TRP A 509 -20.07 13.13 -0.47
C TRP A 509 -18.95 14.15 -0.68
N ILE A 510 -17.76 13.72 -1.12
CA ILE A 510 -16.61 14.61 -1.37
C ILE A 510 -16.99 15.72 -2.37
N ILE A 511 -17.65 15.35 -3.47
CA ILE A 511 -18.12 16.30 -4.48
C ILE A 511 -19.15 17.26 -3.88
N GLY A 512 -20.11 16.75 -3.12
CA GLY A 512 -21.17 17.56 -2.49
C GLY A 512 -20.61 18.62 -1.53
N GLU A 513 -19.67 18.25 -0.66
CA GLU A 513 -19.04 19.18 0.28
C GLU A 513 -18.15 20.21 -0.43
N THR A 514 -17.42 19.77 -1.47
CA THR A 514 -16.62 20.66 -2.31
C THR A 514 -17.50 21.72 -2.98
N ASP A 515 -18.65 21.29 -3.52
CA ASP A 515 -19.58 22.16 -4.25
C ASP A 515 -20.34 23.12 -3.33
N ALA A 516 -20.69 22.67 -2.13
CA ALA A 516 -21.25 23.52 -1.10
C ALA A 516 -20.28 24.63 -0.70
N LEU A 517 -19.03 24.29 -0.40
CA LEU A 517 -18.02 25.27 -0.01
C LEU A 517 -17.67 26.23 -1.17
N ALA A 518 -17.50 25.71 -2.38
CA ALA A 518 -17.21 26.55 -3.55
C ALA A 518 -18.31 27.58 -3.82
N ARG A 519 -19.60 27.22 -3.62
CA ARG A 519 -20.71 28.18 -3.72
C ARG A 519 -20.60 29.30 -2.69
N VAL A 520 -20.37 28.94 -1.42
CA VAL A 520 -20.18 29.93 -0.34
C VAL A 520 -19.03 30.89 -0.64
N LEU A 521 -17.93 30.39 -1.22
CA LEU A 521 -16.79 31.21 -1.61
C LEU A 521 -17.12 32.14 -2.78
N MET A 522 -17.83 31.65 -3.81
CA MET A 522 -18.30 32.46 -4.94
C MET A 522 -19.21 33.60 -4.46
N ASP A 523 -20.22 33.28 -3.65
CA ASP A 523 -21.19 34.28 -3.16
C ASP A 523 -20.49 35.42 -2.41
N ARG A 524 -19.50 35.10 -1.57
CA ARG A 524 -18.71 36.09 -0.83
C ARG A 524 -17.86 36.98 -1.73
N LEU A 525 -17.30 36.42 -2.80
CA LEU A 525 -16.48 37.19 -3.75
C LEU A 525 -17.36 38.12 -4.58
N SER A 526 -18.55 37.68 -4.99
CA SER A 526 -19.55 38.51 -5.66
C SER A 526 -20.11 39.62 -4.75
N GLU A 527 -20.26 39.38 -3.45
CA GLU A 527 -20.63 40.44 -2.48
C GLU A 527 -19.52 41.48 -2.26
N GLY A 528 -18.25 41.07 -2.38
CA GLY A 528 -17.09 41.96 -2.26
C GLY A 528 -16.92 42.91 -3.45
N GLU A 529 -17.20 42.45 -4.67
CA GLU A 529 -17.15 43.27 -5.89
C GLU A 529 -18.25 44.35 -5.95
N ASN A 530 -19.40 44.13 -5.31
CA ASN A 530 -20.50 45.11 -5.24
C ASN A 530 -20.29 46.23 -4.20
N ARG A 531 -19.15 46.26 -3.50
CA ARG A 531 -18.81 47.27 -2.48
C ARG A 531 -17.66 48.21 -2.89
N LEU A 532 -17.14 48.08 -4.10
CA LEU A 532 -16.20 49.01 -4.75
C LEU A 532 -16.92 49.76 -5.86
#